data_AF-A0A948SEW1-F1
#
_entry.id   AF-A0A948SEW1-F1
#
_cell.length_a   1.000
_cell.length_b   1.000
_cell.length_c   1.000
_cell.angle_alpha   90.00
_cell.angle_beta   90.00
_cell.angle_gamma   90.00
#
_symmetry.space_group_name_H-M   'P 1'
#
loop_
_entity.id
_entity.type
_entity.pdbx_description
1 polymer ?
#
loop_
_entity_poly.entity_id
_entity_poly.type
_entity_poly.pdbx_seq_one_letter_code
_entity_poly.pdbx_strand_id
1 'polypeptide(L)'
;MIAQELEVSLHTAFVEARQKRHEFITVEHLLLALIDNPTASDALRASGAQLEALRLELTRFVEEHTPVVEEGNEVETQPTLGFQRVIQRAILHVQSSGKKEVTGANVLVAIFGEKDSHAVYFLQKQNISRLDLVNYISHGISKVPRDSAKSQGDDGESDSSDKSQNGPLEQYTVNLNVLAQQGKIDPLIGRDRELERVVQILCRRRKNNPLLVGEAGVGKTAIAEGLARRIVDKDVPDVLAEATVYSLDMGALLAGTKYRGDFEQRLKGVLKALKDNPNGVLFIDEIHTLIGAGSASGGTLDASNLLKPALANGQLRCIGATTFVEYRGIFEKDSALSRRFQKVDVN
;
A
#
# COMPACT_ATOMS: atom_id res chain seq x y z
N MET A 1 5.01 -3.36 -28.87
CA MET A 1 5.46 -2.13 -29.55
C MET A 1 5.96 -1.15 -28.50
N ILE A 2 6.79 -0.18 -28.85
CA ILE A 2 7.20 0.87 -27.91
C ILE A 2 6.11 1.95 -27.93
N ALA A 3 5.71 2.47 -26.78
CA ALA A 3 4.72 3.54 -26.72
C ALA A 3 5.29 4.82 -27.34
N GLN A 4 4.45 5.57 -28.08
CA GLN A 4 4.88 6.79 -28.78
C GLN A 4 5.55 7.81 -27.84
N GLU A 5 5.03 7.98 -26.62
CA GLU A 5 5.63 8.85 -25.61
C GLU A 5 7.05 8.44 -25.22
N LEU A 6 7.35 7.13 -25.20
CA LEU A 6 8.68 6.62 -24.89
C LEU A 6 9.62 6.80 -26.08
N GLU A 7 9.15 6.62 -27.30
CA GLU A 7 9.95 6.90 -28.51
C GLU A 7 10.38 8.38 -28.55
N VAL A 8 9.45 9.29 -28.23
CA VAL A 8 9.76 10.72 -28.12
C VAL A 8 10.82 10.98 -27.05
N SER A 9 10.67 10.44 -25.84
CA SER A 9 11.66 10.62 -24.77
C SER A 9 13.05 10.08 -25.16
N LEU A 10 13.11 8.91 -25.81
CA LEU A 10 14.38 8.34 -26.29
C LEU A 10 15.01 9.21 -27.36
N HIS A 11 14.23 9.66 -28.34
CA HIS A 11 14.72 10.52 -29.41
C HIS A 11 15.27 11.84 -28.86
N THR A 12 14.55 12.48 -27.92
CA THR A 12 15.02 13.70 -27.24
C THR A 12 16.35 13.47 -26.53
N ALA A 13 16.50 12.35 -25.81
CA ALA A 13 17.75 12.01 -25.14
C ALA A 13 18.95 11.91 -26.11
N PHE A 14 18.74 11.30 -27.28
CA PHE A 14 19.75 11.21 -28.34
C PHE A 14 20.09 12.57 -28.95
N VAL A 15 19.08 13.40 -29.20
CA VAL A 15 19.28 14.75 -29.73
C VAL A 15 20.08 15.62 -28.76
N GLU A 16 19.73 15.61 -27.47
CA GLU A 16 20.43 16.38 -26.45
C GLU A 16 21.88 15.92 -26.26
N ALA A 17 22.11 14.60 -26.19
CA ALA A 17 23.46 14.05 -26.10
C ALA A 17 24.32 14.45 -27.31
N ARG A 18 23.74 14.42 -28.53
CA ARG A 18 24.43 14.83 -29.76
C ARG A 18 24.72 16.33 -29.78
N GLN A 19 23.78 17.17 -29.33
CA GLN A 19 23.99 18.63 -29.22
C GLN A 19 25.10 18.97 -28.24
N LYS A 20 25.19 18.27 -27.11
CA LYS A 20 26.30 18.38 -26.14
C LYS A 20 27.57 17.65 -26.57
N ARG A 21 27.56 17.04 -27.76
CA ARG A 21 28.67 16.27 -28.36
C ARG A 21 29.18 15.14 -27.46
N HIS A 22 28.29 14.55 -26.66
CA HIS A 22 28.62 13.38 -25.87
C HIS A 22 28.89 12.18 -26.80
N GLU A 23 30.01 11.51 -26.57
CA GLU A 23 30.40 10.31 -27.32
C GLU A 23 29.42 9.15 -27.05
N PHE A 24 28.90 9.07 -25.83
CA PHE A 24 28.01 7.99 -25.40
C PHE A 24 26.70 8.49 -24.81
N ILE A 25 25.62 7.76 -25.08
CA ILE A 25 24.36 7.86 -24.33
C ILE A 25 24.30 6.74 -23.28
N THR A 26 24.23 7.15 -22.01
CA THR A 26 24.34 6.28 -20.83
C THR A 26 22.98 6.04 -20.17
N VAL A 27 22.94 5.20 -19.13
CA VAL A 27 21.71 4.96 -18.34
C VAL A 27 21.26 6.23 -17.61
N GLU A 28 22.19 7.13 -17.28
CA GLU A 28 21.90 8.42 -16.63
C GLU A 28 21.20 9.38 -17.59
N HIS A 29 21.61 9.41 -18.86
CA HIS A 29 20.87 10.15 -19.90
C HIS A 29 19.45 9.60 -20.07
N LEU A 30 19.31 8.28 -20.05
CA LEU A 30 18.01 7.63 -20.13
C LEU A 30 17.13 8.03 -18.93
N LEU A 31 17.67 7.98 -17.71
CA LEU A 31 16.93 8.39 -16.52
C LEU A 31 16.55 9.88 -16.59
N LEU A 32 17.45 10.75 -17.04
CA LEU A 32 17.20 12.17 -17.21
C LEU A 32 16.03 12.42 -18.16
N ALA A 33 16.00 11.75 -19.31
CA ALA A 33 14.89 11.86 -20.26
C ALA A 33 13.57 11.28 -19.72
N LEU A 34 13.63 10.26 -18.85
CA LEU A 34 12.46 9.69 -18.19
C LEU A 34 11.87 10.61 -17.10
N ILE A 35 12.59 11.63 -16.62
CA ILE A 35 12.02 12.62 -15.70
C ILE A 35 10.88 13.40 -16.38
N ASP A 36 10.98 13.64 -17.69
CA ASP A 36 9.97 14.34 -18.49
C ASP A 36 8.96 13.42 -19.16
N ASN A 37 9.21 12.11 -19.14
CA ASN A 37 8.27 11.14 -19.67
C ASN A 37 7.03 11.04 -18.75
N PRO A 38 5.79 11.20 -19.25
CA PRO A 38 4.59 11.26 -18.40
C PRO A 38 4.46 10.06 -17.46
N THR A 39 4.51 8.83 -17.99
CA THR A 39 4.31 7.62 -17.18
C THR A 39 5.45 7.35 -16.20
N ALA A 40 6.70 7.68 -16.55
CA ALA A 40 7.83 7.54 -15.65
C ALA A 40 7.87 8.63 -14.57
N SER A 41 7.57 9.88 -14.94
CA SER A 41 7.53 11.03 -14.02
C SER A 41 6.46 10.85 -12.94
N ASP A 42 5.29 10.33 -13.32
CA ASP A 42 4.22 9.98 -12.40
C ASP A 42 4.65 8.88 -11.43
N ALA A 43 5.34 7.85 -11.92
CA ALA A 43 5.85 6.78 -11.08
C ALA A 43 6.93 7.24 -10.10
N LEU A 44 7.81 8.13 -10.54
CA LEU A 44 8.83 8.76 -9.71
C LEU A 44 8.20 9.62 -8.61
N ARG A 45 7.29 10.54 -8.97
CA ARG A 45 6.56 11.38 -8.01
C ARG A 45 5.79 10.53 -7.02
N ALA A 46 5.09 9.51 -7.51
CA ALA A 46 4.34 8.61 -6.66
C ALA A 46 5.24 7.82 -5.71
N SER A 47 6.50 7.58 -6.08
CA SER A 47 7.51 6.92 -5.25
C SER A 47 8.25 7.88 -4.30
N GLY A 48 7.88 9.16 -4.27
CA GLY A 48 8.50 10.17 -3.40
C GLY A 48 9.72 10.86 -3.99
N ALA A 49 9.95 10.74 -5.30
CA ALA A 49 11.06 11.43 -5.96
C ALA A 49 10.88 12.94 -5.96
N GLN A 50 11.95 13.66 -5.66
CA GLN A 50 12.08 15.10 -5.92
C GLN A 50 12.69 15.27 -7.31
N LEU A 51 11.83 15.40 -8.33
CA LEU A 51 12.23 15.41 -9.73
C LEU A 51 13.25 16.51 -10.08
N GLU A 52 13.05 17.73 -9.57
CA GLU A 52 13.96 18.85 -9.84
C GLU A 52 15.36 18.62 -9.24
N ALA A 53 15.42 18.09 -8.02
CA ALA A 53 16.69 17.72 -7.39
C ALA A 53 17.37 16.57 -8.16
N LEU A 54 16.59 15.58 -8.60
CA LEU A 54 17.11 14.45 -9.39
C LEU A 54 17.66 14.92 -10.74
N ARG A 55 16.95 15.84 -11.42
CA ARG A 55 17.36 16.44 -12.69
C ARG A 55 18.68 17.18 -12.55
N LEU A 56 18.82 18.01 -11.51
CA LEU A 56 20.03 18.79 -11.28
C LEU A 56 21.24 17.86 -11.06
N GLU A 57 21.10 16.84 -10.21
CA GLU A 57 22.17 15.89 -9.91
C GLU A 57 22.57 15.07 -11.13
N LEU A 58 21.60 14.57 -11.91
CA LEU A 58 21.87 13.80 -13.13
C LEU A 58 22.48 14.65 -14.23
N THR A 59 21.99 15.88 -14.43
CA THR A 59 22.52 16.80 -15.46
C THR A 59 23.99 17.09 -15.17
N ARG A 60 24.30 17.44 -13.92
CA ARG A 60 25.67 17.68 -13.48
C ARG A 60 26.55 16.44 -13.67
N PHE A 61 26.07 15.27 -13.25
CA PHE A 61 26.84 14.03 -13.40
C PHE A 61 27.17 13.74 -14.86
N VAL A 62 26.16 13.84 -15.74
CA VAL A 62 26.31 13.60 -17.17
C VAL A 62 27.32 14.57 -17.81
N GLU A 63 27.26 15.86 -17.46
CA GLU A 63 28.19 16.87 -17.98
C GLU A 63 29.63 16.68 -17.50
N GLU A 64 29.82 16.23 -16.25
CA GLU A 64 31.16 16.03 -15.67
C GLU A 64 31.82 14.71 -16.09
N HIS A 65 31.04 13.67 -16.40
CA HIS A 65 31.56 12.29 -16.53
C HIS A 65 31.37 11.68 -17.92
N THR A 66 30.71 12.36 -18.85
CA THR A 66 30.53 11.85 -20.22
C THR A 66 31.63 12.40 -21.13
N PRO A 67 32.41 11.55 -21.81
CA PRO A 67 33.39 11.99 -22.79
C PRO A 67 32.73 12.82 -23.90
N VAL A 68 33.36 13.94 -24.25
CA VAL A 68 32.90 14.85 -25.31
C VAL A 68 33.80 14.66 -26.53
N VAL A 69 33.21 14.54 -27.71
CA VAL A 69 33.94 14.41 -28.97
C VAL A 69 34.63 15.73 -29.32
N GLU A 70 35.94 15.71 -29.59
CA GLU A 70 36.72 16.89 -29.96
C GLU A 70 36.23 17.56 -31.26
N GLU A 71 36.31 18.90 -31.34
CA GLU A 71 35.98 19.67 -32.55
C GLU A 71 36.76 19.17 -33.78
N GLY A 72 36.05 18.70 -34.80
CA GLY A 72 36.62 18.18 -36.06
C GLY A 72 36.45 16.66 -36.27
N ASN A 73 36.11 15.89 -35.24
CA ASN A 73 35.80 14.47 -35.37
C ASN A 73 34.28 14.24 -35.56
N GLU A 74 33.90 13.57 -36.66
CA GLU A 74 32.53 13.09 -36.89
C GLU A 74 32.32 11.72 -36.22
N VAL A 75 32.16 11.73 -34.91
CA VAL A 75 31.76 10.52 -34.16
C VAL A 75 30.28 10.63 -33.84
N GLU A 76 29.50 9.64 -34.27
CA GLU A 76 28.08 9.53 -33.89
C GLU A 76 27.96 9.11 -32.43
N THR A 77 27.06 9.75 -31.68
CA THR A 77 26.75 9.36 -30.30
C THR A 77 26.22 7.93 -30.24
N GLN A 78 26.87 7.06 -29.47
CA GLN A 78 26.50 5.64 -29.38
C GLN A 78 25.90 5.26 -28.03
N PRO A 79 24.90 4.35 -27.99
CA PRO A 79 24.39 3.84 -26.73
C PRO A 79 25.37 2.88 -26.06
N THR A 80 25.57 3.07 -24.75
CA THR A 80 26.32 2.13 -23.92
C THR A 80 25.63 0.77 -23.81
N LEU A 81 26.40 -0.27 -23.46
CA LEU A 81 25.84 -1.61 -23.20
C LEU A 81 24.79 -1.59 -22.07
N GLY A 82 25.00 -0.76 -21.04
CA GLY A 82 24.03 -0.61 -19.94
C GLY A 82 22.70 -0.06 -20.45
N PHE A 83 22.73 0.98 -21.28
CA PHE A 83 21.55 1.54 -21.94
C PHE A 83 20.80 0.48 -22.75
N GLN A 84 21.51 -0.25 -23.62
CA GLN A 84 20.91 -1.29 -24.46
C GLN A 84 20.26 -2.41 -23.62
N ARG A 85 20.93 -2.87 -22.55
CA ARG A 85 20.38 -3.88 -21.65
C ARG A 85 19.10 -3.42 -20.94
N VAL A 86 19.03 -2.16 -20.53
CA VAL A 86 17.82 -1.61 -19.89
C VAL A 86 16.64 -1.65 -20.85
N ILE A 87 16.82 -1.17 -22.08
CA ILE A 87 15.76 -1.18 -23.09
C ILE A 87 15.33 -2.62 -23.42
N GLN A 88 16.28 -3.51 -23.64
CA GLN A 88 16.00 -4.92 -23.95
C GLN A 88 15.24 -5.61 -22.81
N ARG A 89 15.64 -5.38 -21.55
CA ARG A 89 14.94 -5.94 -20.38
C ARG A 89 13.52 -5.42 -20.26
N ALA A 90 13.29 -4.12 -20.52
CA ALA A 90 11.96 -3.54 -20.51
C ALA A 90 11.05 -4.19 -21.56
N ILE A 91 11.56 -4.38 -22.78
CA ILE A 91 10.84 -5.06 -23.88
C ILE A 91 10.50 -6.51 -23.50
N LEU A 92 11.49 -7.29 -23.04
CA LEU A 92 11.29 -8.69 -22.66
C LEU A 92 10.27 -8.83 -21.52
N HIS A 93 10.31 -7.94 -20.53
CA HIS A 93 9.38 -7.97 -19.41
C HIS A 93 7.93 -7.72 -19.86
N VAL A 94 7.70 -6.73 -20.73
CA VAL A 94 6.38 -6.42 -21.27
C VAL A 94 5.85 -7.57 -22.14
N GLN A 95 6.70 -8.16 -22.99
CA GLN A 95 6.32 -9.32 -23.78
C GLN A 95 5.93 -10.52 -22.91
N SER A 96 6.70 -10.80 -21.85
CA SER A 96 6.41 -11.91 -20.93
C SER A 96 5.13 -11.72 -20.10
N SER A 97 4.69 -10.47 -19.92
CA SER A 97 3.48 -10.12 -19.15
C SER A 97 2.23 -10.00 -20.03
N GLY A 98 2.31 -10.29 -21.33
CA GLY A 98 1.17 -10.24 -22.26
C GLY A 98 0.68 -8.83 -22.58
N LYS A 99 1.42 -7.79 -22.17
CA LYS A 99 1.09 -6.39 -22.46
C LYS A 99 1.56 -6.03 -23.86
N LYS A 100 0.79 -5.16 -24.55
CA LYS A 100 1.04 -4.80 -25.95
C LYS A 100 2.15 -3.76 -26.12
N GLU A 101 2.36 -2.90 -25.12
CA GLU A 101 3.20 -1.71 -25.25
C GLU A 101 4.19 -1.51 -24.10
N VAL A 102 5.40 -1.06 -24.46
CA VAL A 102 6.47 -0.68 -23.53
C VAL A 102 6.38 0.81 -23.26
N THR A 103 6.08 1.19 -22.02
CA THR A 103 6.01 2.60 -21.58
C THR A 103 7.27 3.04 -20.82
N GLY A 104 7.43 4.34 -20.58
CA GLY A 104 8.58 4.87 -19.83
C GLY A 104 8.68 4.33 -18.41
N ALA A 105 7.54 4.07 -17.75
CA ALA A 105 7.53 3.44 -16.43
C ALA A 105 8.15 2.02 -16.44
N ASN A 106 7.97 1.25 -17.53
CA ASN A 106 8.60 -0.06 -17.68
C ASN A 106 10.13 0.05 -17.82
N VAL A 107 10.59 1.04 -18.57
CA VAL A 107 12.03 1.34 -18.72
C VAL A 107 12.64 1.78 -17.40
N LEU A 108 11.94 2.64 -16.66
CA LEU A 108 12.35 3.09 -15.33
C LEU A 108 12.54 1.92 -14.34
N VAL A 109 11.64 0.93 -14.33
CA VAL A 109 11.81 -0.29 -13.53
C VAL A 109 13.02 -1.11 -14.01
N ALA A 110 13.26 -1.16 -15.31
CA ALA A 110 14.38 -1.91 -15.89
C ALA A 110 15.75 -1.29 -15.57
N ILE A 111 15.83 0.03 -15.30
CA ILE A 111 17.06 0.71 -14.84
C ILE A 111 17.62 0.06 -13.58
N PHE A 112 16.77 -0.37 -12.64
CA PHE A 112 17.21 -1.09 -11.43
C PHE A 112 17.90 -2.44 -11.68
N GLY A 113 17.86 -2.95 -12.91
CA GLY A 113 18.66 -4.11 -13.33
C GLY A 113 20.14 -3.77 -13.53
N GLU A 114 20.49 -2.50 -13.76
CA GLU A 114 21.87 -2.01 -13.86
C GLU A 114 22.34 -1.51 -12.49
N LYS A 115 22.58 -2.45 -11.57
CA LYS A 115 22.91 -2.16 -10.16
C LYS A 115 24.13 -1.26 -9.96
N ASP A 116 25.08 -1.32 -10.89
CA ASP A 116 26.34 -0.58 -10.84
C ASP A 116 26.25 0.79 -11.56
N SER A 117 25.06 1.20 -12.01
CA SER A 117 24.86 2.50 -12.67
C SER A 117 24.65 3.64 -11.66
N HIS A 118 25.09 4.84 -12.03
CA HIS A 118 24.86 6.03 -11.24
C HIS A 118 23.37 6.43 -11.26
N ALA A 119 22.65 6.06 -12.31
CA ALA A 119 21.19 6.19 -12.36
C ALA A 119 20.51 5.49 -11.15
N VAL A 120 20.89 4.26 -10.84
CA VAL A 120 20.36 3.54 -9.67
C VAL A 120 20.83 4.17 -8.36
N TYR A 121 22.09 4.61 -8.29
CA TYR A 121 22.63 5.34 -7.14
C TYR A 121 21.79 6.59 -6.81
N PHE A 122 21.48 7.44 -7.80
CA PHE A 122 20.70 8.67 -7.57
C PHE A 122 19.25 8.38 -7.16
N LEU A 123 18.63 7.33 -7.72
CA LEU A 123 17.31 6.88 -7.28
C LEU A 123 17.34 6.39 -5.82
N GLN A 124 18.34 5.59 -5.45
CA GLN A 124 18.52 5.11 -4.08
C GLN A 124 18.83 6.23 -3.09
N LYS A 125 19.59 7.25 -3.51
CA LYS A 125 19.88 8.45 -2.70
C LYS A 125 18.59 9.19 -2.31
N GLN A 126 17.56 9.16 -3.17
CA GLN A 126 16.23 9.68 -2.85
C GLN A 126 15.30 8.64 -2.18
N ASN A 127 15.84 7.51 -1.69
CA ASN A 127 15.09 6.40 -1.11
C ASN A 127 14.03 5.79 -2.04
N ILE A 128 14.26 5.82 -3.35
CA ILE A 128 13.40 5.16 -4.35
C ILE A 128 13.94 3.75 -4.58
N SER A 129 13.08 2.75 -4.37
CA SER A 129 13.40 1.36 -4.65
C SER A 129 12.69 0.86 -5.91
N ARG A 130 13.23 -0.21 -6.50
CA ARG A 130 12.55 -0.93 -7.60
C ARG A 130 11.13 -1.35 -7.20
N LEU A 131 10.95 -1.75 -5.95
CA LEU A 131 9.66 -2.22 -5.44
C LEU A 131 8.63 -1.10 -5.40
N ASP A 132 9.02 0.12 -5.02
CA ASP A 132 8.12 1.29 -5.01
C ASP A 132 7.52 1.54 -6.40
N LEU A 133 8.36 1.49 -7.43
CA LEU A 133 7.94 1.68 -8.82
C LEU A 133 7.09 0.51 -9.34
N VAL A 134 7.46 -0.73 -9.02
CA VAL A 134 6.66 -1.91 -9.41
C VAL A 134 5.29 -1.88 -8.74
N ASN A 135 5.21 -1.48 -7.46
CA ASN A 135 3.96 -1.32 -6.73
C ASN A 135 3.08 -0.22 -7.33
N TYR A 136 3.67 0.91 -7.74
CA TYR A 136 2.94 1.95 -8.44
C TYR A 136 2.42 1.48 -9.80
N ILE A 137 3.24 0.83 -10.62
CA ILE A 137 2.85 0.39 -11.97
C ILE A 137 1.82 -0.74 -11.91
N SER A 138 1.95 -1.64 -10.95
CA SER A 138 1.07 -2.82 -10.83
C SER A 138 -0.23 -2.51 -10.09
N HIS A 139 -0.19 -1.59 -9.12
CA HIS A 139 -1.28 -1.40 -8.16
C HIS A 139 -1.65 0.07 -7.90
N GLY A 140 -0.98 1.04 -8.53
CA GLY A 140 -1.23 2.48 -8.32
C GLY A 140 -0.82 2.99 -6.94
N ILE A 141 -0.11 2.18 -6.14
CA ILE A 141 0.24 2.50 -4.75
C ILE A 141 1.32 3.60 -4.75
N SER A 142 0.99 4.77 -4.18
CA SER A 142 1.91 5.88 -4.03
C SER A 142 2.49 5.93 -2.60
N LYS A 143 3.81 6.15 -2.51
CA LYS A 143 4.56 6.43 -1.28
C LYS A 143 4.27 7.82 -0.71
N VAL A 144 3.75 8.72 -1.54
CA VAL A 144 3.36 10.08 -1.16
C VAL A 144 1.82 10.14 -1.02
N PRO A 145 1.26 10.62 0.10
CA PRO A 145 -0.16 10.94 0.17
C PRO A 145 -0.46 12.03 -0.86
N ARG A 146 -1.28 11.73 -1.87
CA ARG A 146 -1.73 12.75 -2.83
C ARG A 146 -2.74 13.66 -2.12
N ASP A 147 -2.34 14.91 -1.86
CA ASP A 147 -3.31 16.00 -1.74
C ASP A 147 -3.98 16.17 -3.10
N SER A 148 -5.31 16.15 -3.08
CA SER A 148 -6.17 16.30 -4.25
C SER A 148 -5.88 17.60 -4.99
N ALA A 149 -5.45 17.50 -6.25
CA ALA A 149 -5.57 18.57 -7.23
C ALA A 149 -6.21 18.02 -8.50
N LYS A 150 -7.43 18.51 -8.75
CA LYS A 150 -8.32 18.21 -9.87
C LYS A 150 -7.81 18.80 -11.20
N SER A 151 -8.02 17.99 -12.25
CA SER A 151 -8.45 18.34 -13.64
C SER A 151 -7.43 19.01 -14.57
N GLN A 152 -7.44 18.85 -15.90
CA GLN A 152 -8.47 18.55 -16.91
C GLN A 152 -7.88 17.68 -18.06
N GLY A 153 -8.64 16.81 -18.73
CA GLY A 153 -9.39 17.21 -19.93
C GLY A 153 -10.45 16.21 -20.38
N ASP A 154 -11.45 16.80 -21.02
CA ASP A 154 -12.80 16.35 -21.39
C ASP A 154 -12.82 15.44 -22.64
N ASP A 155 -13.69 14.43 -22.64
CA ASP A 155 -14.81 14.29 -23.58
C ASP A 155 -15.37 12.84 -23.59
N GLY A 156 -16.71 12.73 -23.45
CA GLY A 156 -17.49 11.68 -24.11
C GLY A 156 -18.09 10.54 -23.28
N GLU A 157 -19.16 10.86 -22.55
CA GLU A 157 -20.38 10.07 -22.28
C GLU A 157 -20.36 8.56 -21.95
N SER A 158 -21.08 8.29 -20.86
CA SER A 158 -21.94 7.11 -20.56
C SER A 158 -21.35 5.93 -19.78
N ASP A 159 -21.76 5.91 -18.51
CA ASP A 159 -22.15 4.75 -17.71
C ASP A 159 -21.17 3.56 -17.57
N SER A 160 -20.28 3.67 -16.58
CA SER A 160 -20.08 2.56 -15.63
C SER A 160 -19.39 3.05 -14.36
N SER A 161 -20.12 2.94 -13.26
CA SER A 161 -19.67 3.04 -11.88
C SER A 161 -18.46 2.14 -11.56
N ASP A 162 -17.56 2.68 -10.74
CA ASP A 162 -16.61 1.99 -9.85
C ASP A 162 -15.61 0.99 -10.44
N LYS A 163 -14.43 1.52 -10.81
CA LYS A 163 -13.14 0.84 -10.59
C LYS A 163 -12.10 1.83 -10.07
N SER A 164 -12.38 2.46 -8.93
CA SER A 164 -11.35 3.16 -8.15
C SER A 164 -10.48 2.15 -7.41
N GLN A 165 -9.18 2.15 -7.73
CA GLN A 165 -8.05 1.81 -6.86
C GLN A 165 -8.43 1.19 -5.50
N ASN A 166 -8.33 -0.14 -5.36
CA ASN A 166 -8.55 -0.83 -4.08
C ASN A 166 -7.51 -0.34 -3.06
N GLY A 167 -7.92 0.46 -2.09
CA GLY A 167 -7.09 0.97 -1.01
C GLY A 167 -6.64 -0.12 -0.03
N PRO A 168 -5.86 0.24 1.02
CA PRO A 168 -5.37 -0.72 2.01
C PRO A 168 -6.49 -1.50 2.71
N LEU A 169 -7.70 -0.93 2.84
CA LEU A 169 -8.84 -1.62 3.42
C LEU A 169 -9.34 -2.72 2.50
N GLU A 170 -9.51 -2.44 1.21
CA GLU A 170 -9.97 -3.41 0.23
C GLU A 170 -8.95 -4.54 0.00
N GLN A 171 -7.66 -4.28 0.22
CA GLN A 171 -6.60 -5.28 0.02
C GLN A 171 -6.37 -6.20 1.23
N TYR A 172 -6.48 -5.65 2.44
CA TYR A 172 -6.07 -6.36 3.67
C TYR A 172 -7.21 -6.56 4.67
N THR A 173 -8.43 -6.16 4.31
CA THR A 173 -9.62 -6.40 5.12
C THR A 173 -10.77 -6.89 4.26
N VAL A 174 -11.72 -7.54 4.91
CA VAL A 174 -12.98 -7.96 4.31
C VAL A 174 -14.10 -7.09 4.89
N ASN A 175 -14.85 -6.41 4.02
CA ASN A 175 -16.00 -5.62 4.45
C ASN A 175 -17.18 -6.55 4.76
N LEU A 176 -17.46 -6.73 6.06
CA LEU A 176 -18.53 -7.63 6.51
C LEU A 176 -19.92 -7.08 6.19
N ASN A 177 -20.11 -5.75 6.12
CA ASN A 177 -21.39 -5.16 5.75
C ASN A 177 -21.76 -5.50 4.30
N VAL A 178 -20.77 -5.49 3.39
CA VAL A 178 -20.97 -5.89 1.99
C VAL A 178 -21.35 -7.38 1.91
N LEU A 179 -20.70 -8.25 2.71
CA LEU A 179 -21.08 -9.66 2.78
C LEU A 179 -22.50 -9.86 3.33
N ALA A 180 -22.89 -9.09 4.35
CA ALA A 180 -24.25 -9.12 4.89
C ALA A 180 -25.30 -8.67 3.85
N GLN A 181 -25.05 -7.57 3.13
CA GLN A 181 -25.93 -7.10 2.05
C GLN A 181 -26.09 -8.12 0.93
N GLN A 182 -25.03 -8.88 0.63
CA GLN A 182 -25.06 -9.97 -0.34
C GLN A 182 -25.74 -11.25 0.18
N GLY A 183 -26.21 -11.27 1.42
CA GLY A 183 -26.82 -12.44 2.05
C GLY A 183 -25.83 -13.58 2.35
N LYS A 184 -24.52 -13.29 2.39
CA LYS A 184 -23.46 -14.27 2.66
C LYS A 184 -23.17 -14.47 4.15
N ILE A 185 -23.78 -13.66 5.01
CA ILE A 185 -23.68 -13.79 6.47
C ILE A 185 -24.97 -14.39 6.99
N ASP A 186 -24.88 -15.55 7.64
CA ASP A 186 -26.03 -16.23 8.23
C ASP A 186 -26.63 -15.46 9.42
N PRO A 187 -27.94 -15.61 9.70
CA PRO A 187 -28.56 -15.03 10.89
C PRO A 187 -27.91 -15.57 12.17
N LEU A 188 -27.56 -14.67 13.09
CA LEU A 188 -26.97 -15.03 14.36
C LEU A 188 -28.08 -15.49 15.33
N ILE A 189 -28.04 -16.76 15.77
CA ILE A 189 -29.05 -17.34 16.66
C ILE A 189 -28.53 -17.43 18.10
N GLY A 190 -29.30 -16.91 19.06
CA GLY A 190 -29.06 -17.12 20.49
C GLY A 190 -27.89 -16.33 21.09
N ARG A 191 -27.36 -15.33 20.38
CA ARG A 191 -26.24 -14.47 20.80
C ARG A 191 -26.63 -13.00 20.98
N ASP A 192 -27.92 -12.73 21.17
CA ASP A 192 -28.45 -11.36 21.25
C ASP A 192 -27.82 -10.56 22.39
N ARG A 193 -27.55 -11.21 23.53
CA ARG A 193 -26.99 -10.56 24.71
C ARG A 193 -25.55 -10.11 24.47
N GLU A 194 -24.73 -10.97 23.89
CA GLU A 194 -23.35 -10.66 23.53
C GLU A 194 -23.29 -9.57 22.46
N LEU A 195 -24.15 -9.67 21.44
CA LEU A 195 -24.23 -8.69 20.36
C LEU A 195 -24.70 -7.31 20.84
N GLU A 196 -25.75 -7.27 21.66
CA GLU A 196 -26.23 -6.04 22.28
C GLU A 196 -25.15 -5.41 23.17
N ARG A 197 -24.39 -6.24 23.90
CA ARG A 197 -23.27 -5.76 24.70
C ARG A 197 -22.16 -5.13 23.84
N VAL A 198 -21.84 -5.73 22.69
CA VAL A 198 -20.89 -5.18 21.72
C VAL A 198 -21.34 -3.81 21.22
N VAL A 199 -22.61 -3.69 20.80
CA VAL A 199 -23.23 -2.42 20.35
C VAL A 199 -23.12 -1.34 21.44
N GLN A 200 -23.52 -1.67 22.68
CA GLN A 200 -23.44 -0.75 23.81
C GLN A 200 -22.02 -0.24 24.07
N ILE A 201 -21.00 -1.10 23.90
CA ILE A 201 -19.61 -0.73 24.11
C ILE A 201 -19.13 0.22 23.01
N LEU A 202 -19.42 -0.08 21.73
CA LEU A 202 -19.01 0.74 20.59
C LEU A 202 -19.59 2.16 20.64
N CYS A 203 -20.77 2.33 21.23
CA CYS A 203 -21.41 3.65 21.42
C CYS A 203 -20.78 4.50 22.54
N ARG A 204 -19.82 3.98 23.32
CA ARG A 204 -19.20 4.74 24.42
C ARG A 204 -18.16 5.73 23.93
N ARG A 205 -17.91 6.77 24.73
CA ARG A 205 -16.81 7.73 24.50
C ARG A 205 -15.43 7.20 24.94
N ARG A 206 -15.39 6.29 25.92
CA ARG A 206 -14.16 5.70 26.48
C ARG A 206 -14.38 4.21 26.69
N LYS A 207 -13.30 3.43 26.60
CA LYS A 207 -13.37 1.95 26.64
C LYS A 207 -14.39 1.42 25.62
N ASN A 208 -14.32 1.96 24.41
CA ASN A 208 -15.27 1.74 23.33
C ASN A 208 -14.84 0.64 22.37
N ASN A 209 -13.90 -0.21 22.80
CA ASN A 209 -13.41 -1.35 22.03
C ASN A 209 -13.89 -2.64 22.72
N PRO A 210 -14.83 -3.39 22.14
CA PRO A 210 -15.23 -4.68 22.68
C PRO A 210 -14.09 -5.70 22.54
N LEU A 211 -13.87 -6.52 23.57
CA LEU A 211 -12.99 -7.69 23.49
C LEU A 211 -13.81 -8.94 23.77
N LEU A 212 -14.06 -9.73 22.72
CA LEU A 212 -14.75 -11.01 22.78
C LEU A 212 -13.78 -12.06 23.33
N VAL A 213 -14.09 -12.60 24.51
CA VAL A 213 -13.28 -13.60 25.20
C VAL A 213 -14.09 -14.88 25.36
N GLY A 214 -13.60 -15.98 24.80
CA GLY A 214 -14.29 -17.28 24.81
C GLY A 214 -13.40 -18.38 24.22
N GLU A 215 -13.74 -19.65 24.45
CA GLU A 215 -13.01 -20.80 23.89
C GLU A 215 -12.87 -20.71 22.35
N ALA A 216 -11.91 -21.44 21.77
CA ALA A 216 -11.81 -21.53 20.31
C ALA A 216 -13.09 -22.18 19.72
N GLY A 217 -13.61 -21.64 18.62
CA GLY A 217 -14.79 -22.22 17.94
C GLY A 217 -16.16 -21.85 18.52
N VAL A 218 -16.27 -21.08 19.60
CA VAL A 218 -17.58 -20.67 20.19
C VAL A 218 -18.38 -19.65 19.36
N GLY A 219 -17.87 -19.23 18.20
CA GLY A 219 -18.54 -18.27 17.31
C GLY A 219 -18.25 -16.80 17.61
N LYS A 220 -17.04 -16.46 18.09
CA LYS A 220 -16.61 -15.07 18.29
C LYS A 220 -16.70 -14.24 16.99
N THR A 221 -16.25 -14.81 15.88
CA THR A 221 -16.34 -14.23 14.53
C THR A 221 -17.79 -13.98 14.12
N ALA A 222 -18.69 -14.92 14.42
CA ALA A 222 -20.11 -14.80 14.11
C ALA A 222 -20.78 -13.61 14.82
N ILE A 223 -20.28 -13.18 15.99
CA ILE A 223 -20.77 -11.97 16.67
C ILE A 223 -20.39 -10.70 15.90
N ALA A 224 -19.18 -10.64 15.32
CA ALA A 224 -18.77 -9.51 14.48
C ALA A 224 -19.55 -9.46 13.15
N GLU A 225 -19.80 -10.62 12.56
CA GLU A 225 -20.66 -10.77 11.38
C GLU A 225 -22.12 -10.37 11.68
N GLY A 226 -22.66 -10.79 12.83
CA GLY A 226 -23.99 -10.41 13.30
C GLY A 226 -24.12 -8.90 13.53
N LEU A 227 -23.06 -8.24 13.99
CA LEU A 227 -23.03 -6.78 14.08
C LEU A 227 -23.13 -6.12 12.70
N ALA A 228 -22.35 -6.60 11.73
CA ALA A 228 -22.39 -6.07 10.37
C ALA A 228 -23.79 -6.22 9.75
N ARG A 229 -24.44 -7.37 9.97
CA ARG A 229 -25.81 -7.60 9.52
C ARG A 229 -26.82 -6.68 10.21
N ARG A 230 -26.73 -6.49 11.53
CA ARG A 230 -27.58 -5.52 12.25
C ARG A 230 -27.44 -4.09 11.73
N ILE A 231 -26.22 -3.67 11.38
CA ILE A 231 -25.99 -2.34 10.80
C ILE A 231 -26.68 -2.22 9.43
N VAL A 232 -26.55 -3.23 8.58
CA VAL A 232 -27.22 -3.28 7.27
C VAL A 232 -28.74 -3.27 7.40
N ASP A 233 -29.28 -4.03 8.35
CA ASP A 233 -30.71 -4.11 8.65
C ASP A 233 -31.24 -2.87 9.40
N LYS A 234 -30.35 -1.90 9.72
CA LYS A 234 -30.63 -0.69 10.52
C LYS A 234 -31.20 -0.99 11.92
N ASP A 235 -30.86 -2.15 12.47
CA ASP A 235 -31.18 -2.59 13.84
C ASP A 235 -30.03 -2.23 14.81
N VAL A 236 -29.58 -0.97 14.76
CA VAL A 236 -28.55 -0.41 15.63
C VAL A 236 -28.89 1.05 15.99
N PRO A 237 -28.36 1.59 17.10
CA PRO A 237 -28.51 3.01 17.40
C PRO A 237 -27.94 3.91 16.30
N ASP A 238 -28.46 5.13 16.14
CA ASP A 238 -28.08 6.10 15.10
C ASP A 238 -26.56 6.33 15.00
N VAL A 239 -25.85 6.26 16.14
CA VAL A 239 -24.38 6.42 16.23
C VAL A 239 -23.61 5.37 15.43
N LEU A 240 -24.22 4.21 15.16
CA LEU A 240 -23.64 3.10 14.40
C LEU A 240 -24.35 2.85 13.07
N ALA A 241 -25.36 3.63 12.72
CA ALA A 241 -26.16 3.40 11.51
C ALA A 241 -25.32 3.45 10.22
N GLU A 242 -24.28 4.29 10.21
CA GLU A 242 -23.34 4.41 9.09
C GLU A 242 -22.04 3.60 9.29
N ALA A 243 -21.96 2.80 10.35
CA ALA A 243 -20.73 2.08 10.67
C ALA A 243 -20.41 0.99 9.64
N THR A 244 -19.14 0.85 9.29
CA THR A 244 -18.67 -0.23 8.40
C THR A 244 -17.71 -1.13 9.16
N VAL A 245 -18.02 -2.42 9.23
CA VAL A 245 -17.21 -3.43 9.92
C VAL A 245 -16.23 -4.05 8.93
N TYR A 246 -14.94 -3.86 9.20
CA TYR A 246 -13.84 -4.41 8.42
C TYR A 246 -13.17 -5.53 9.21
N SER A 247 -13.18 -6.75 8.69
CA SER A 247 -12.44 -7.88 9.27
C SER A 247 -11.00 -7.88 8.75
N LEU A 248 -10.01 -7.82 9.63
CA LEU A 248 -8.61 -7.90 9.24
C LEU A 248 -8.28 -9.29 8.68
N ASP A 249 -7.73 -9.34 7.47
CA ASP A 249 -7.27 -10.60 6.87
C ASP A 249 -5.78 -10.80 7.16
N MET A 250 -5.50 -11.63 8.16
CA MET A 250 -4.13 -12.00 8.53
C MET A 250 -3.41 -12.76 7.41
N GLY A 251 -4.13 -13.54 6.61
CA GLY A 251 -3.56 -14.23 5.44
C GLY A 251 -3.10 -13.25 4.38
N ALA A 252 -3.93 -12.28 4.02
CA ALA A 252 -3.59 -11.22 3.06
C ALA A 252 -2.43 -10.34 3.55
N LEU A 253 -2.40 -10.03 4.84
CA LEU A 253 -1.30 -9.27 5.44
C LEU A 253 0.04 -10.01 5.35
N LEU A 254 0.05 -11.33 5.54
CA LEU A 254 1.27 -12.15 5.51
C LEU A 254 1.67 -12.56 4.08
N ALA A 255 0.71 -12.72 3.18
CA ALA A 255 0.94 -13.18 1.82
C ALA A 255 1.95 -12.29 1.08
N GLY A 256 3.05 -12.88 0.59
CA GLY A 256 4.09 -12.16 -0.13
C GLY A 256 4.92 -11.20 0.72
N THR A 257 4.81 -11.25 2.06
CA THR A 257 5.78 -10.57 2.94
C THR A 257 7.01 -11.45 3.09
N LYS A 258 8.20 -10.90 2.83
CA LYS A 258 9.47 -11.59 3.06
C LYS A 258 10.13 -11.13 4.36
N TYR A 259 9.79 -9.93 4.80
CA TYR A 259 10.34 -9.30 5.99
C TYR A 259 9.22 -8.83 6.92
N ARG A 260 9.47 -8.85 8.23
CA ARG A 260 8.55 -8.35 9.27
C ARG A 260 8.12 -6.88 9.02
N GLY A 261 9.04 -6.07 8.50
CA GLY A 261 8.76 -4.67 8.17
C GLY A 261 7.65 -4.50 7.14
N ASP A 262 7.50 -5.45 6.20
CA ASP A 262 6.44 -5.42 5.18
C ASP A 262 5.06 -5.58 5.82
N PHE A 263 4.94 -6.53 6.77
CA PHE A 263 3.73 -6.73 7.55
C PHE A 263 3.36 -5.48 8.36
N GLU A 264 4.33 -4.91 9.08
CA GLU A 264 4.12 -3.70 9.89
C GLU A 264 3.69 -2.51 9.03
N GLN A 265 4.26 -2.35 7.82
CA GLN A 265 3.86 -1.30 6.88
C GLN A 265 2.42 -1.49 6.38
N ARG A 266 2.02 -2.72 6.03
CA ARG A 266 0.66 -3.02 5.58
C ARG A 266 -0.36 -2.76 6.68
N LEU A 267 -0.10 -3.25 7.89
CA LEU A 267 -0.97 -3.00 9.05
C LEU A 267 -1.06 -1.50 9.37
N LYS A 268 0.06 -0.77 9.29
CA LYS A 268 0.06 0.69 9.46
C LYS A 268 -0.80 1.39 8.40
N GLY A 269 -0.80 0.89 7.16
CA GLY A 269 -1.66 1.37 6.08
C GLY A 269 -3.16 1.19 6.42
N VAL A 270 -3.55 0.01 6.88
CA VAL A 270 -4.92 -0.28 7.34
C VAL A 270 -5.34 0.64 8.48
N LEU A 271 -4.51 0.78 9.51
CA LEU A 271 -4.80 1.64 10.66
C LEU A 271 -4.93 3.12 10.27
N LYS A 272 -4.12 3.58 9.30
CA LYS A 272 -4.22 4.94 8.77
C LYS A 272 -5.53 5.15 8.01
N ALA A 273 -5.88 4.23 7.11
CA ALA A 273 -7.13 4.33 6.34
C ALA A 273 -8.37 4.32 7.25
N LEU A 274 -8.37 3.54 8.33
CA LEU A 274 -9.45 3.55 9.31
C LEU A 274 -9.48 4.82 10.17
N LYS A 275 -8.33 5.43 10.44
CA LYS A 275 -8.27 6.69 11.18
C LYS A 275 -8.96 7.81 10.40
N ASP A 276 -8.86 7.77 9.07
CA ASP A 276 -9.49 8.74 8.17
C ASP A 276 -10.98 8.40 7.92
N ASN A 277 -11.46 7.25 8.41
CA ASN A 277 -12.86 6.80 8.34
C ASN A 277 -13.51 6.74 9.75
N PRO A 278 -14.22 7.80 10.20
CA PRO A 278 -14.79 7.86 11.55
C PRO A 278 -15.86 6.79 11.85
N ASN A 279 -16.44 6.20 10.80
CA ASN A 279 -17.47 5.16 10.88
C ASN A 279 -16.87 3.75 10.76
N GLY A 280 -15.56 3.61 10.55
CA GLY A 280 -14.88 2.32 10.45
C GLY A 280 -14.76 1.61 11.80
N VAL A 281 -15.13 0.33 11.83
CA VAL A 281 -14.92 -0.58 12.96
C VAL A 281 -14.02 -1.73 12.51
N LEU A 282 -12.84 -1.86 13.10
CA LEU A 282 -11.90 -2.93 12.77
C LEU A 282 -12.16 -4.16 13.64
N PHE A 283 -12.52 -5.28 13.03
CA PHE A 283 -12.53 -6.58 13.68
C PHE A 283 -11.17 -7.26 13.50
N ILE A 284 -10.59 -7.72 14.61
CA ILE A 284 -9.33 -8.46 14.63
C ILE A 284 -9.59 -9.78 15.34
N ASP A 285 -9.63 -10.87 14.58
CA ASP A 285 -9.60 -12.20 15.15
C ASP A 285 -8.21 -12.51 15.69
N GLU A 286 -8.15 -13.34 16.73
CA GLU A 286 -6.90 -13.71 17.40
C GLU A 286 -6.01 -12.49 17.71
N ILE A 287 -6.59 -11.42 18.28
CA ILE A 287 -5.92 -10.12 18.49
C ILE A 287 -4.61 -10.24 19.30
N HIS A 288 -4.49 -11.27 20.13
CA HIS A 288 -3.29 -11.58 20.89
C HIS A 288 -2.05 -11.84 20.01
N THR A 289 -2.24 -12.31 18.76
CA THR A 289 -1.16 -12.53 17.78
C THR A 289 -0.45 -11.22 17.43
N LEU A 290 -1.17 -10.09 17.42
CA LEU A 290 -0.63 -8.76 17.15
C LEU A 290 0.02 -8.12 18.38
N ILE A 291 -0.31 -8.58 19.59
CA ILE A 291 0.11 -7.97 20.85
C ILE A 291 1.38 -8.63 21.38
N GLY A 292 1.61 -9.90 21.03
CA GLY A 292 2.83 -10.63 21.36
C GLY A 292 2.92 -11.07 22.81
N ALA A 293 2.66 -12.36 23.07
CA ALA A 293 3.32 -13.08 24.16
C ALA A 293 4.78 -13.29 23.80
N GLY A 294 5.71 -12.75 24.57
CA GLY A 294 7.07 -13.29 24.56
C GLY A 294 7.04 -14.76 24.99
N SER A 295 7.27 -15.70 24.06
CA SER A 295 8.09 -16.93 24.19
C SER A 295 7.58 -18.16 23.43
N ALA A 296 8.58 -18.97 23.00
CA ALA A 296 8.59 -20.41 22.63
C ALA A 296 8.44 -20.85 21.17
N SER A 297 7.89 -20.07 20.24
CA SER A 297 7.68 -20.52 18.84
C SER A 297 8.24 -19.59 17.75
N GLY A 298 9.32 -18.85 18.06
CA GLY A 298 10.27 -18.33 17.05
C GLY A 298 9.77 -17.29 16.02
N GLY A 299 8.56 -16.72 16.14
CA GLY A 299 7.98 -15.91 15.07
C GLY A 299 6.98 -14.82 15.47
N THR A 300 7.19 -14.09 16.56
CA THR A 300 6.17 -13.11 17.02
C THR A 300 6.23 -11.78 16.27
N LEU A 301 5.19 -11.55 15.46
CA LEU A 301 4.82 -10.26 14.87
C LEU A 301 4.27 -9.34 15.97
N ASP A 302 5.15 -8.74 16.76
CA ASP A 302 4.73 -7.76 17.77
C ASP A 302 4.41 -6.41 17.09
N ALA A 303 3.12 -6.18 16.87
CA ALA A 303 2.55 -4.95 16.36
C ALA A 303 1.85 -4.12 17.45
N SER A 304 2.06 -4.43 18.72
CA SER A 304 1.44 -3.73 19.85
C SER A 304 1.78 -2.23 19.84
N ASN A 305 2.99 -1.88 19.37
CA ASN A 305 3.46 -0.50 19.21
C ASN A 305 2.70 0.29 18.13
N LEU A 306 2.08 -0.38 17.16
CA LEU A 306 1.25 0.26 16.14
C LEU A 306 -0.21 0.43 16.62
N LEU A 307 -0.74 -0.54 17.35
CA LEU A 307 -2.12 -0.53 17.85
C LEU A 307 -2.30 0.43 19.04
N LYS A 308 -1.35 0.49 19.97
CA LYS A 308 -1.46 1.34 21.18
C LYS A 308 -1.71 2.82 20.86
N PRO A 309 -0.95 3.47 19.95
CA PRO A 309 -1.21 4.86 19.57
C PRO A 309 -2.55 5.05 18.84
N ALA A 310 -2.92 4.12 17.95
CA ALA A 310 -4.17 4.19 17.20
C ALA A 310 -5.40 4.13 18.11
N LEU A 311 -5.33 3.32 19.17
CA LEU A 311 -6.40 3.17 20.16
C LEU A 311 -6.36 4.21 21.28
N ALA A 312 -5.21 4.87 21.50
CA ALA A 312 -5.05 5.83 22.60
C ALA A 312 -5.95 7.06 22.48
N ASN A 313 -6.17 7.54 21.25
CA ASN A 313 -6.92 8.76 20.99
C ASN A 313 -8.43 8.55 20.83
N GLY A 314 -8.92 7.30 20.90
CA GLY A 314 -10.32 6.97 20.67
C GLY A 314 -10.84 7.25 19.25
N GLN A 315 -9.94 7.61 18.34
CA GLN A 315 -10.23 7.88 16.92
C GLN A 315 -10.49 6.60 16.13
N LEU A 316 -9.94 5.46 16.59
CA LEU A 316 -10.17 4.15 16.02
C LEU A 316 -11.10 3.34 16.94
N ARG A 317 -12.13 2.71 16.36
CA ARG A 317 -12.93 1.68 17.04
C ARG A 317 -12.50 0.30 16.54
N CYS A 318 -12.34 -0.65 17.46
CA CYS A 318 -12.05 -2.02 17.11
C CYS A 318 -12.79 -3.02 18.00
N ILE A 319 -13.00 -4.21 17.45
CA ILE A 319 -13.49 -5.40 18.13
C ILE A 319 -12.36 -6.42 18.07
N GLY A 320 -11.86 -6.86 19.23
CA GLY A 320 -10.88 -7.93 19.32
C GLY A 320 -11.54 -9.26 19.69
N ALA A 321 -11.03 -10.37 19.19
CA ALA A 321 -11.38 -11.71 19.66
C ALA A 321 -10.14 -12.47 20.15
N THR A 322 -10.28 -13.21 21.26
CA THR A 322 -9.20 -14.01 21.85
C THR A 322 -9.76 -15.12 22.74
N THR A 323 -8.92 -16.08 23.13
CA THR A 323 -9.28 -17.12 24.09
C THR A 323 -9.13 -16.66 25.54
N PHE A 324 -9.76 -17.38 26.48
CA PHE A 324 -9.56 -17.13 27.92
C PHE A 324 -8.10 -17.24 28.34
N VAL A 325 -7.36 -18.17 27.74
CA VAL A 325 -5.95 -18.44 28.03
C VAL A 325 -5.09 -17.26 27.62
N GLU A 326 -5.22 -16.80 26.36
CA GLU A 326 -4.47 -15.64 25.84
C GLU A 326 -4.86 -14.33 26.54
N TYR A 327 -6.15 -14.15 26.85
CA TYR A 327 -6.61 -12.98 27.58
C TYR A 327 -5.86 -12.84 28.91
N ARG A 328 -5.81 -13.89 29.74
CA ARG A 328 -5.11 -13.89 31.03
C ARG A 328 -3.58 -13.84 30.86
N GLY A 329 -3.07 -14.55 29.85
CA GLY A 329 -1.64 -14.68 29.63
C GLY A 329 -0.96 -13.42 29.13
N ILE A 330 -1.66 -12.66 28.27
CA ILE A 330 -1.08 -11.60 27.42
C ILE A 330 -1.85 -10.30 27.62
N PHE A 331 -3.15 -10.31 27.31
CA PHE A 331 -3.94 -9.09 27.14
C PHE A 331 -4.18 -8.36 28.47
N GLU A 332 -4.50 -9.10 29.53
CA GLU A 332 -4.78 -8.57 30.86
C GLU A 332 -3.52 -7.94 31.48
N LYS A 333 -2.33 -8.45 31.14
CA LYS A 333 -1.04 -7.94 31.62
C LYS A 333 -0.62 -6.64 30.93
N ASP A 334 -1.10 -6.38 29.71
CA ASP A 334 -0.83 -5.13 29.00
C ASP A 334 -1.78 -4.02 29.47
N SER A 335 -1.32 -3.20 30.41
CA SER A 335 -2.11 -2.10 30.98
C SER A 335 -2.53 -1.02 29.96
N ALA A 336 -1.80 -0.87 28.85
CA ALA A 336 -2.12 0.13 27.84
C ALA A 336 -3.33 -0.31 27.00
N LEU A 337 -3.40 -1.58 26.65
CA LEU A 337 -4.50 -2.16 25.87
C LEU A 337 -5.71 -2.47 26.75
N SER A 338 -5.54 -3.09 27.92
CA SER A 338 -6.66 -3.44 28.81
C SER A 338 -7.50 -2.22 29.24
N ARG A 339 -6.90 -1.02 29.30
CA ARG A 339 -7.63 0.23 29.59
C ARG A 339 -8.44 0.77 28.41
N ARG A 340 -8.26 0.24 27.19
CA ARG A 340 -8.98 0.65 25.97
C ARG A 340 -10.10 -0.31 25.59
N PHE A 341 -10.01 -1.56 26.04
CA PHE A 341 -10.98 -2.58 25.76
C PHE A 341 -11.95 -2.83 26.92
N GLN A 342 -13.13 -3.32 26.59
CA GLN A 342 -14.12 -3.81 27.52
C GLN A 342 -14.41 -5.27 27.19
N LYS A 343 -14.12 -6.15 28.15
CA LYS A 343 -14.35 -7.59 28.04
C LYS A 343 -15.85 -7.91 27.87
N VAL A 344 -16.13 -8.83 26.95
CA VAL A 344 -17.42 -9.49 26.71
C VAL A 344 -17.15 -10.99 26.70
N ASP A 345 -17.75 -11.71 27.65
CA ASP A 345 -17.61 -13.16 27.73
C ASP A 345 -18.54 -13.84 26.71
N VAL A 346 -17.99 -14.78 25.94
CA VAL A 346 -18.69 -15.56 24.91
C VAL A 346 -18.61 -17.03 25.31
N ASN A 347 -19.76 -17.63 25.64
CA ASN A 347 -19.85 -18.98 26.22
C ASN A 347 -20.30 -20.04 25.22
#